data_AF-A0A920L7Y7-F1
#
_entry.id   AF-A0A920L7Y7-F1
#
_cell.length_a   1.000
_cell.length_b   1.000
_cell.length_c   1.000
_cell.angle_alpha   90.00
_cell.angle_beta   90.00
_cell.angle_gamma   90.00
#
_symmetry.space_group_name_H-M   'P 1'
#
loop_
_entity.id
_entity.type
_entity.pdbx_description
1 polymer ?
#
loop_
_entity_poly.entity_id
_entity_poly.type
_entity_poly.pdbx_seq_one_letter_code
_entity_poly.pdbx_strand_id
1 'polypeptide(L)'
;MKWQGVKTCNLAVWKDDLLKINGFDESFIGWGREDSDLVVRLINNGVRRKEGTFATGVYHLWHKLNSRDNFSKNDKLLNQAIELRKIKAIKGLYKK
;
A
#
# COMPACT_ATOMS: atom_id res chain seq x y z
N MET A 1 -12.44 1.09 -8.48
CA MET A 1 -11.03 0.83 -8.10
C MET A 1 -10.99 -0.43 -7.24
N LYS A 2 -10.21 -1.47 -7.58
CA LYS A 2 -10.15 -2.75 -6.83
C LYS A 2 -8.80 -2.87 -6.11
N TRP A 3 -8.64 -2.15 -5.00
CA TRP A 3 -7.40 -2.13 -4.21
C TRP A 3 -7.44 -3.11 -3.02
N GLN A 4 -8.63 -3.55 -2.61
CA GLN A 4 -8.83 -4.38 -1.43
C GLN A 4 -8.17 -5.76 -1.56
N GLY A 5 -7.76 -6.30 -0.42
CA GLY A 5 -7.19 -7.65 -0.31
C GLY A 5 -5.73 -7.79 -0.75
N VAL A 6 -5.07 -6.71 -1.17
CA VAL A 6 -3.63 -6.75 -1.41
C VAL A 6 -2.86 -6.76 -0.09
N LYS A 7 -1.80 -7.56 -0.06
CA LYS A 7 -0.78 -7.59 0.98
C LYS A 7 0.59 -7.56 0.30
N THR A 8 1.49 -6.71 0.77
CA THR A 8 2.82 -6.56 0.14
C THR A 8 3.76 -7.72 0.47
N CYS A 9 3.39 -8.60 1.42
CA CYS A 9 4.13 -9.82 1.74
C CYS A 9 4.27 -10.80 0.55
N ASN A 10 3.45 -10.66 -0.50
CA ASN A 10 3.62 -11.38 -1.77
C ASN A 10 3.11 -10.52 -2.93
N LEU A 11 3.91 -9.55 -3.35
CA LEU A 11 3.57 -8.58 -4.40
C LEU A 11 4.82 -8.19 -5.19
N ALA A 12 4.69 -8.11 -6.51
CA ALA A 12 5.71 -7.56 -7.40
C ALA A 12 5.17 -6.30 -8.10
N VAL A 13 6.05 -5.30 -8.27
CA VAL A 13 5.75 -4.04 -8.94
C VAL A 13 6.95 -3.67 -9.82
N TRP A 14 6.69 -3.15 -11.01
CA TRP A 14 7.74 -2.61 -11.86
C TRP A 14 8.44 -1.44 -11.18
N LYS A 15 9.77 -1.42 -11.23
CA LYS A 15 10.58 -0.36 -10.60
C LYS A 15 10.11 1.04 -11.02
N ASP A 16 9.90 1.26 -12.31
CA ASP A 16 9.52 2.58 -12.82
C ASP A 16 8.16 3.05 -12.30
N ASP A 17 7.21 2.14 -12.14
CA ASP A 17 5.90 2.48 -11.57
C ASP A 17 5.99 2.79 -10.07
N LEU A 18 6.83 2.07 -9.34
CA LEU A 18 7.10 2.35 -7.93
C LEU A 18 7.77 3.73 -7.75
N LEU A 19 8.73 4.08 -8.63
CA LEU A 19 9.40 5.38 -8.62
C LEU A 19 8.43 6.52 -8.96
N LYS A 20 7.53 6.34 -9.94
CA LYS A 20 6.52 7.36 -10.32
C LYS A 20 5.61 7.76 -9.15
N ILE A 21 5.27 6.81 -8.28
CA ILE A 21 4.43 7.05 -7.10
C ILE A 21 5.22 7.44 -5.85
N ASN A 22 6.54 7.60 -5.95
CA ASN A 22 7.45 7.91 -4.84
C ASN A 22 7.56 6.80 -3.78
N GLY A 23 7.35 5.52 -4.14
CA GLY A 23 7.49 4.38 -3.21
C GLY A 23 6.38 4.28 -2.16
N PHE A 24 6.69 3.70 -1.00
CA PHE A 24 5.81 3.67 0.16
C PHE A 24 5.70 5.06 0.79
N ASP A 25 4.58 5.32 1.49
CA ASP A 25 4.42 6.55 2.28
C ASP A 25 4.79 6.29 3.74
N GLU A 26 5.92 6.83 4.18
CA GLU A 26 6.44 6.74 5.55
C GLU A 26 5.59 7.53 6.57
N SER A 27 4.54 8.21 6.12
CA SER A 27 3.53 8.79 7.02
C SER A 27 2.66 7.73 7.71
N PHE A 28 2.61 6.51 7.18
CA PHE A 28 1.95 5.38 7.81
C PHE A 28 2.88 4.79 8.88
N ILE A 29 2.50 4.95 10.15
CA ILE A 29 3.32 4.52 11.29
C ILE A 29 2.61 3.41 12.04
N GLY A 30 3.33 2.34 12.38
CA GLY A 30 2.75 1.17 13.05
C GLY A 30 1.89 0.33 12.11
N TRP A 31 0.98 -0.45 12.66
CA TRP A 31 0.26 -1.45 11.87
C TRP A 31 -0.87 -0.85 11.01
N GLY A 32 -0.82 -1.15 9.71
CA GLY A 32 -1.98 -1.15 8.82
C GLY A 32 -2.08 0.01 7.83
N ARG A 33 -2.73 -0.29 6.70
CA ARG A 33 -3.12 0.56 5.56
C ARG A 33 -2.00 1.03 4.63
N GLU A 34 -0.74 0.86 4.98
CA GLU A 34 0.44 1.13 4.14
C GLU A 34 0.40 0.36 2.81
N ASP A 35 0.05 -0.93 2.85
CA ASP A 35 -0.08 -1.78 1.67
C ASP A 35 -1.20 -1.29 0.75
N SER A 36 -2.31 -0.89 1.37
CA SER A 36 -3.50 -0.41 0.67
C SER A 36 -3.23 0.93 -0.01
N ASP A 37 -2.55 1.84 0.69
CA ASP A 37 -2.14 3.14 0.16
C ASP A 37 -1.24 2.99 -1.07
N LEU A 38 -0.22 2.13 -0.99
CA LEU A 38 0.68 1.86 -2.12
C LEU A 38 -0.13 1.46 -3.37
N VAL A 39 -1.06 0.53 -3.22
CA VAL A 39 -1.88 0.01 -4.32
C VAL A 39 -2.86 1.06 -4.83
N VAL A 40 -3.48 1.83 -3.96
CA VAL A 40 -4.37 2.94 -4.35
C VAL A 40 -3.60 3.95 -5.20
N ARG A 41 -2.39 4.34 -4.78
CA ARG A 41 -1.54 5.27 -5.53
C ARG A 41 -1.08 4.71 -6.88
N LEU A 42 -0.71 3.42 -6.95
CA LEU A 42 -0.42 2.74 -8.21
C LEU A 42 -1.63 2.77 -9.16
N ILE A 43 -2.83 2.45 -8.67
CA ILE A 43 -4.06 2.47 -9.50
C ILE A 43 -4.42 3.90 -9.93
N ASN A 44 -4.24 4.89 -9.04
CA ASN A 44 -4.41 6.30 -9.38
C ASN A 44 -3.42 6.75 -10.48
N ASN A 45 -2.22 6.16 -10.52
CA ASN A 45 -1.23 6.34 -11.57
C ASN A 45 -1.49 5.48 -12.84
N GLY A 46 -2.65 4.83 -12.94
CA GLY A 46 -3.06 4.04 -14.11
C GLY A 46 -2.53 2.60 -14.14
N VAL A 47 -1.79 2.16 -13.12
CA VAL A 47 -1.27 0.79 -13.04
C VAL A 47 -2.43 -0.17 -12.79
N ARG A 48 -2.45 -1.29 -13.51
CA ARG A 48 -3.46 -2.35 -13.35
C ARG A 48 -2.90 -3.49 -12.51
N ARG A 49 -3.73 -4.01 -11.61
CA ARG A 49 -3.41 -5.18 -10.79
C ARG A 49 -3.68 -6.46 -11.56
N LYS A 50 -2.72 -7.39 -11.53
CA LYS A 50 -2.92 -8.80 -11.90
C LYS A 50 -2.94 -9.64 -10.61
N GLU A 51 -3.94 -10.52 -10.46
CA GLU A 51 -4.10 -11.36 -9.27
C GLU A 51 -3.55 -12.78 -9.52
N GLY A 52 -2.87 -13.34 -8.53
CA GLY A 52 -2.39 -14.72 -8.50
C GLY A 52 -3.09 -15.56 -7.43
N THR A 53 -4.29 -15.16 -6.99
CA THR A 53 -5.10 -15.92 -6.03
C THR A 53 -5.29 -17.35 -6.54
N PHE A 54 -5.09 -18.34 -5.68
CA PHE A 54 -5.10 -19.78 -6.02
C PHE A 54 -3.97 -20.27 -6.94
N ALA A 55 -3.01 -19.42 -7.32
CA ALA A 55 -1.85 -19.84 -8.11
C ALA A 55 -0.64 -20.24 -7.25
N THR A 56 -0.53 -19.74 -6.03
CA THR A 56 0.57 -20.04 -5.10
C THR A 56 0.12 -19.95 -3.65
N GLY A 57 0.67 -20.80 -2.79
CA GLY A 57 0.45 -20.77 -1.34
C GLY A 57 1.50 -19.90 -0.64
N VAL A 58 1.08 -19.16 0.40
CA VAL A 58 1.98 -18.40 1.27
C VAL A 58 1.76 -18.84 2.70
N TYR A 59 2.83 -19.20 3.39
CA TYR A 59 2.79 -19.51 4.82
C TYR A 59 3.05 -18.25 5.64
N HIS A 60 2.18 -17.98 6.60
CA HIS A 60 2.39 -16.94 7.59
C HIS A 60 3.00 -17.56 8.84
N LEU A 61 4.21 -17.14 9.19
CA LEU A 61 4.84 -17.57 10.43
C LEU A 61 4.10 -16.94 11.62
N TRP A 62 3.88 -17.72 12.67
CA TRP A 62 3.18 -17.23 13.85
C TRP A 62 4.00 -16.15 14.55
N HIS A 63 3.33 -15.08 14.96
CA HIS A 63 3.89 -14.05 15.82
C HIS A 63 2.76 -13.40 16.65
N LYS A 64 3.12 -12.70 17.73
CA LYS A 64 2.16 -11.91 18.52
C LYS A 64 1.59 -10.77 17.67
N LEU A 65 0.33 -10.42 17.89
CA LEU A 65 -0.31 -9.33 17.17
C LEU A 65 0.39 -7.99 17.43
N ASN A 66 0.60 -7.23 16.36
CA ASN A 66 1.09 -5.86 16.46
C ASN A 66 0.00 -4.94 17.03
N SER A 67 0.42 -3.89 17.76
CA SER A 67 -0.50 -2.87 18.25
C SER A 67 -1.26 -2.20 17.09
N ARG A 68 -2.54 -1.90 17.33
CA ARG A 68 -3.44 -1.21 16.40
C ARG A 68 -3.69 0.25 16.77
N ASP A 69 -2.90 0.83 17.68
CA ASP A 69 -3.15 2.19 18.20
C ASP A 69 -3.17 3.27 17.11
N ASN A 70 -2.37 3.09 16.05
CA ASN A 70 -2.34 4.02 14.91
C ASN A 70 -3.36 3.70 13.80
N PHE A 71 -4.15 2.62 13.92
CA PHE A 71 -5.02 2.18 12.82
C PHE A 71 -6.00 3.27 12.38
N SER A 72 -6.63 3.99 13.32
CA SER A 72 -7.56 5.09 12.99
C SER A 72 -6.88 6.22 12.20
N LYS A 73 -5.62 6.55 12.52
CA LYS A 73 -4.85 7.57 11.79
C LYS A 73 -4.50 7.08 10.39
N ASN A 74 -4.02 5.86 10.28
CA ASN A 74 -3.66 5.25 9.01
C ASN A 74 -4.88 5.06 8.09
N ASP A 75 -6.05 4.77 8.66
CA ASP A 75 -7.32 4.68 7.93
C ASP A 75 -7.71 6.03 7.31
N LYS A 76 -7.56 7.11 8.05
CA LYS A 76 -7.78 8.48 7.53
C LYS A 76 -6.81 8.81 6.39
N LEU A 77 -5.53 8.45 6.51
CA LEU A 77 -4.54 8.67 5.45
C LEU A 77 -4.92 7.91 4.16
N LEU A 78 -5.36 6.65 4.28
CA LEU A 78 -5.82 5.87 3.14
C LEU A 78 -7.08 6.49 2.49
N ASN A 79 -8.07 6.88 3.29
CA ASN A 79 -9.30 7.50 2.77
C ASN A 79 -8.98 8.79 2.01
N GLN A 80 -8.06 9.61 2.51
CA GLN A 80 -7.57 10.79 1.78
C GLN A 80 -6.89 10.42 0.46
N ALA A 81 -6.12 9.34 0.40
CA ALA A 81 -5.47 8.90 -0.84
C ALA A 81 -6.50 8.46 -1.90
N ILE A 82 -7.59 7.83 -1.45
CA ILE A 82 -8.72 7.40 -2.30
C ILE A 82 -9.50 8.62 -2.80
N GLU A 83 -9.96 9.48 -1.89
CA GLU A 83 -10.82 10.63 -2.19
C GLU A 83 -10.13 11.67 -3.09
N LEU A 84 -8.88 12.00 -2.76
CA LEU A 84 -8.09 13.00 -3.50
C LEU A 84 -7.36 12.40 -4.71
N ARG A 85 -7.56 11.11 -4.99
CA ARG A 85 -6.85 10.37 -6.04
C ARG A 85 -5.34 10.60 -6.00
N LYS A 86 -4.73 10.57 -4.80
CA LYS A 86 -3.29 10.83 -4.63
C LYS A 86 -2.48 9.85 -5.48
N ILE A 87 -1.45 10.35 -6.14
CA ILE A 87 -0.51 9.54 -6.94
C ILE A 87 0.82 9.35 -6.22
N LYS A 88 1.32 10.38 -5.53
CA LYS A 88 2.63 10.35 -4.87
C LYS A 88 2.50 10.24 -3.36
N ALA A 89 3.39 9.47 -2.74
CA ALA A 89 3.57 9.47 -1.29
C ALA A 89 3.91 10.87 -0.78
N ILE A 90 3.39 11.23 0.41
CA ILE A 90 3.74 12.47 1.12
C ILE A 90 5.19 12.39 1.58
N LYS A 91 5.56 11.29 2.23
CA LYS A 91 6.94 10.99 2.65
C LYS A 91 7.39 9.71 1.96
N GLY A 92 8.13 9.84 0.86
CA GLY A 92 8.56 8.70 0.05
C GLY A 92 10.05 8.71 -0.26
N LEU A 93 10.43 7.99 -1.31
CA LEU A 93 11.83 7.78 -1.73
C LEU A 93 12.62 9.07 -1.93
N TYR A 94 11.97 10.10 -2.50
CA TYR A 94 12.55 11.41 -2.68
C TYR A 94 11.81 12.41 -1.79
N LYS A 95 12.58 13.16 -0.99
CA LYS A 95 12.10 14.34 -0.27
C LYS A 95 12.03 15.49 -1.27
N LYS A 96 10.83 16.03 -1.49
CA LYS A 96 10.70 17.37 -2.08
C LYS A 96 10.97 18.41 -1.02
#